data_AF-A0A059E520-F1
#
_entry.id   AF-A0A059E520-F1
#
_cell.length_a   1.000
_cell.length_b   1.000
_cell.length_c   1.000
_cell.angle_alpha   90.00
_cell.angle_beta   90.00
_cell.angle_gamma   90.00
#
_symmetry.space_group_name_H-M   'P 1'
#
loop_
_entity.id
_entity.type
_entity.pdbx_description
1 polymer ?
#
loop_
_entity_poly.entity_id
_entity_poly.type
_entity_poly.pdbx_seq_one_letter_code
_entity_poly.pdbx_strand_id
1 'polypeptide(L)'
;MDAQTDILKRGLEHAALAVMDASALANLHLGPKRIGRGLAQRVSGRLRILEIIVRRLILLMAPAPPRPAPANPAPEPDLPEGVELAIFPRLSPRRLTLLPARQAFEGPGGFPDMSGTSYGPVSPHKLMARIAALRRVIAAPEAHATRLARTLKRLQKSGEPRPVVGAATPAFRLSPELGAMAAMLPAQISAGLESWESSG
;
A
#
# COMPACT_ATOMS: atom_id res chain seq x y z
N MET A 1 23.95 -8.38 4.30
CA MET A 1 22.52 -8.03 4.16
C MET A 1 21.81 -9.27 3.63
N ASP A 2 20.64 -9.60 4.15
CA ASP A 2 19.89 -10.78 3.71
C ASP A 2 19.35 -10.54 2.29
N ALA A 3 19.62 -11.44 1.34
CA ALA A 3 19.23 -11.29 -0.06
C ALA A 3 17.73 -11.00 -0.25
N GLN A 4 16.88 -11.52 0.65
CA GLN A 4 15.45 -11.25 0.69
C GLN A 4 15.14 -9.78 1.01
N THR A 5 15.85 -9.18 1.98
CA THR A 5 15.66 -7.77 2.34
C THR A 5 16.03 -6.84 1.18
N ASP A 6 17.06 -7.17 0.41
CA ASP A 6 17.45 -6.40 -0.76
C ASP A 6 16.44 -6.51 -1.90
N ILE A 7 15.84 -7.68 -2.11
CA ILE A 7 14.75 -7.88 -3.07
C ILE A 7 13.52 -7.04 -2.68
N LEU A 8 13.15 -7.03 -1.39
CA LEU A 8 12.00 -6.26 -0.90
C LEU A 8 12.23 -4.75 -1.05
N LYS A 9 13.45 -4.26 -0.77
CA LYS A 9 13.82 -2.86 -1.00
C LYS A 9 13.73 -2.47 -2.47
N ARG A 10 14.30 -3.27 -3.38
CA ARG A 10 14.16 -3.05 -4.83
C ARG A 10 12.69 -3.03 -5.27
N GLY A 11 11.87 -3.93 -4.73
CA GLY A 11 10.43 -3.94 -4.99
C GLY A 11 9.72 -2.64 -4.56
N LEU A 12 10.10 -2.07 -3.42
CA LEU A 12 9.59 -0.78 -2.96
C LEU A 12 10.08 0.39 -3.83
N GLU A 13 11.32 0.36 -4.30
CA GLU A 13 11.86 1.36 -5.23
C GLU A 13 11.09 1.36 -6.56
N HIS A 14 10.87 0.18 -7.15
CA HIS A 14 10.05 0.04 -8.35
C HIS A 14 8.59 0.48 -8.12
N ALA A 15 8.03 0.17 -6.94
CA ALA A 15 6.70 0.66 -6.57
C ALA A 15 6.66 2.20 -6.44
N ALA A 16 7.72 2.83 -5.92
CA ALA A 16 7.83 4.28 -5.82
C ALA A 16 7.79 4.94 -7.20
N LEU A 17 8.59 4.42 -8.14
CA LEU A 17 8.60 4.87 -9.53
C LEU A 17 7.23 4.70 -10.18
N ALA A 18 6.58 3.55 -10.01
CA ALA A 18 5.27 3.30 -10.57
C ALA A 18 4.16 4.19 -9.98
N VAL A 19 4.28 4.64 -8.72
CA VAL A 19 3.40 5.65 -8.12
C VAL A 19 3.60 7.02 -8.76
N MET A 20 4.86 7.40 -9.03
CA MET A 20 5.18 8.65 -9.72
C MET A 20 4.64 8.65 -11.15
N ASP A 21 4.81 7.55 -11.89
CA ASP A 21 4.21 7.38 -13.23
C ASP A 21 2.68 7.52 -13.20
N ALA A 22 2.03 6.91 -12.20
CA ALA A 22 0.57 7.00 -12.05
C ALA A 22 0.11 8.44 -11.78
N SER A 23 0.92 9.23 -11.08
CA SER A 23 0.71 10.66 -10.84
C SER A 23 0.92 11.49 -12.12
N ALA A 24 1.97 11.18 -12.87
CA ALA A 24 2.34 11.84 -14.13
C ALA A 24 1.28 11.63 -15.22
N LEU A 25 0.69 10.42 -15.32
CA LEU A 25 -0.36 10.11 -16.30
C LEU A 25 -1.54 11.09 -16.31
N ALA A 26 -1.85 11.71 -15.16
CA ALA A 26 -2.93 12.70 -15.05
C ALA A 26 -2.44 14.09 -14.63
N ASN A 27 -1.14 14.35 -14.76
CA ASN A 27 -0.49 15.60 -14.35
C ASN A 27 -0.91 16.06 -12.94
N LEU A 28 -1.08 15.10 -12.01
CA LEU A 28 -1.63 15.38 -10.68
C LEU A 28 -0.68 16.25 -9.84
N HIS A 29 0.60 16.26 -10.17
CA HIS A 29 1.60 17.14 -9.57
C HIS A 29 1.30 18.63 -9.80
N LEU A 30 0.59 18.98 -10.88
CA LEU A 30 0.16 20.37 -11.16
C LEU A 30 -1.07 20.80 -10.34
N GLY A 31 -1.62 19.93 -9.49
CA GLY A 31 -2.81 20.21 -8.69
C GLY A 31 -4.07 20.57 -9.50
N PRO A 32 -4.43 19.80 -10.56
CA PRO A 32 -5.61 20.11 -11.37
C PRO A 32 -6.89 20.09 -10.53
N LYS A 33 -7.81 21.04 -10.77
CA LYS A 33 -9.10 21.08 -10.06
C LYS A 33 -10.05 19.99 -10.53
N ARG A 34 -9.96 19.60 -11.81
CA ARG A 34 -10.83 18.61 -12.46
C ARG A 34 -10.02 17.77 -13.45
N ILE A 35 -10.36 16.49 -13.55
CA ILE A 35 -9.80 15.55 -14.53
C ILE A 35 -10.91 14.73 -15.20
N GLY A 36 -10.66 14.21 -16.40
CA GLY A 36 -11.61 13.32 -17.07
C GLY A 36 -11.83 12.01 -16.30
N ARG A 37 -13.08 11.51 -16.26
CA ARG A 37 -13.44 10.29 -15.53
C ARG A 37 -12.67 9.05 -15.97
N GLY A 38 -12.53 8.83 -17.29
CA GLY A 38 -11.79 7.67 -17.81
C GLY A 38 -10.32 7.67 -17.38
N LEU A 39 -9.71 8.86 -17.38
CA LEU A 39 -8.36 9.06 -16.86
C LEU A 39 -8.30 8.80 -15.34
N ALA A 40 -9.26 9.33 -14.58
CA ALA A 40 -9.37 9.09 -13.14
C ALA A 40 -9.54 7.60 -12.80
N GLN A 41 -10.36 6.87 -13.56
CA GLN A 41 -10.57 5.42 -13.40
C GLN A 41 -9.28 4.64 -13.72
N ARG A 42 -8.59 5.01 -14.80
CA ARG A 42 -7.31 4.40 -15.19
C ARG A 42 -6.25 4.57 -14.09
N VAL A 43 -6.08 5.79 -13.59
CA VAL A 43 -5.15 6.09 -12.47
C VAL A 43 -5.58 5.35 -11.21
N SER A 44 -6.87 5.38 -10.86
CA SER A 44 -7.41 4.69 -9.69
C SER A 44 -7.15 3.18 -9.71
N GLY A 45 -7.30 2.55 -10.88
CA GLY A 45 -7.01 1.13 -11.09
C GLY A 45 -5.54 0.81 -10.90
N ARG A 46 -4.64 1.62 -11.49
CA ARG A 46 -3.18 1.46 -11.30
C ARG A 46 -2.78 1.62 -9.83
N LEU A 47 -3.31 2.65 -9.14
CA LEU A 47 -3.08 2.85 -7.71
C LEU A 47 -3.63 1.72 -6.85
N ARG A 48 -4.75 1.09 -7.22
CA ARG A 48 -5.30 -0.06 -6.47
C ARG A 48 -4.34 -1.25 -6.51
N ILE A 49 -3.75 -1.53 -7.67
CA ILE A 49 -2.76 -2.61 -7.81
C ILE A 49 -1.51 -2.28 -6.98
N LEU A 50 -1.01 -1.04 -7.08
CA LEU A 50 0.16 -0.58 -6.31
C LEU A 50 -0.07 -0.66 -4.79
N GLU A 51 -1.25 -0.29 -4.30
CA GLU A 51 -1.61 -0.43 -2.89
C GLU A 51 -1.53 -1.88 -2.40
N ILE A 52 -2.00 -2.84 -3.21
CA ILE A 52 -1.94 -4.26 -2.86
C ILE A 52 -0.48 -4.72 -2.79
N ILE A 53 0.33 -4.37 -3.79
CA ILE A 53 1.75 -4.76 -3.84
C ILE A 53 2.53 -4.16 -2.67
N VAL A 54 2.40 -2.86 -2.41
CA VAL A 54 3.08 -2.19 -1.30
C VAL A 54 2.69 -2.79 0.04
N ARG A 55 1.39 -3.06 0.29
CA ARG A 55 0.96 -3.72 1.54
C ARG A 55 1.61 -5.10 1.72
N ARG A 56 1.68 -5.88 0.65
CA ARG A 56 2.28 -7.23 0.65
C ARG A 56 3.80 -7.18 0.89
N LEU A 57 4.49 -6.22 0.29
CA LEU A 57 5.92 -5.98 0.55
C LEU A 57 6.15 -5.62 2.02
N ILE A 58 5.38 -4.67 2.56
CA ILE A 58 5.47 -4.27 3.98
C ILE A 58 5.14 -5.43 4.92
N LEU A 59 4.21 -6.31 4.54
CA LEU A 59 3.87 -7.51 5.31
C LEU A 59 5.04 -8.49 5.38
N LEU A 60 5.74 -8.73 4.28
CA LEU A 60 6.94 -9.57 4.27
C LEU A 60 8.10 -8.97 5.06
N MET A 61 8.16 -7.65 5.14
CA MET A 61 9.16 -6.95 5.96
C MET A 61 8.82 -6.96 7.46
N ALA A 62 7.62 -7.39 7.87
CA ALA A 62 7.20 -7.38 9.27
C ALA A 62 7.81 -8.58 10.03
N PRO A 63 8.79 -8.39 10.93
CA PRO A 63 9.44 -9.50 11.62
C PRO A 63 8.53 -10.14 12.70
N ALA A 64 8.66 -11.45 12.95
CA ALA A 64 8.18 -12.11 14.17
C ALA A 64 9.06 -11.71 15.39
N PRO A 65 8.57 -11.69 16.65
CA PRO A 65 8.89 -10.64 17.65
C PRO A 65 9.94 -11.01 18.73
N PRO A 66 10.36 -10.10 19.66
CA PRO A 66 10.48 -8.63 19.59
C PRO A 66 11.86 -8.07 20.06
N ARG A 67 12.18 -6.81 19.70
CA ARG A 67 13.09 -5.95 20.51
C ARG A 67 12.24 -4.82 21.14
N PRO A 68 12.47 -4.44 22.42
CA PRO A 68 11.67 -3.42 23.10
C PRO A 68 11.71 -2.06 22.38
N ALA A 69 10.60 -1.34 22.49
CA ALA A 69 10.39 -0.04 21.85
C ALA A 69 11.29 1.05 22.46
N PRO A 70 11.86 1.97 21.66
CA PRO A 70 12.21 3.27 22.20
C PRO A 70 10.93 4.09 22.45
N ALA A 71 10.90 4.74 23.61
CA ALA A 71 9.91 5.75 23.95
C ALA A 71 10.16 7.04 23.14
N ASN A 72 9.07 7.74 22.85
CA ASN A 72 8.93 9.04 22.16
C ASN A 72 8.98 9.06 20.62
N PRO A 73 8.07 9.84 19.98
CA PRO A 73 8.16 10.15 18.57
C PRO A 73 9.42 10.99 18.33
N ALA A 74 10.25 10.57 17.36
CA ALA A 74 11.33 11.41 16.86
C ALA A 74 10.71 12.66 16.19
N PRO A 75 11.29 13.86 16.42
CA PRO A 75 10.89 15.07 15.71
C PRO A 75 11.03 14.88 14.20
N GLU A 76 10.16 15.55 13.43
CA GLU A 76 10.21 15.53 11.96
C GLU A 76 11.63 15.89 11.48
N PRO A 77 12.18 15.17 10.49
CA PRO A 77 13.48 15.52 9.93
C PRO A 77 13.36 16.86 9.21
N ASP A 78 14.14 17.84 9.66
CA ASP A 78 14.33 19.08 8.92
C ASP A 78 14.89 18.73 7.54
N LEU A 79 14.16 19.17 6.51
CA LEU A 79 14.58 19.03 5.12
C LEU A 79 15.84 19.89 4.89
N PRO A 80 16.83 19.42 4.11
CA PRO A 80 17.95 20.26 3.70
C PRO A 80 17.44 21.46 2.90
N GLU A 81 18.02 22.64 3.15
CA GLU A 81 17.67 23.88 2.46
C GLU A 81 17.65 23.68 0.94
N GLY A 82 16.48 23.92 0.32
CA GLY A 82 16.28 23.85 -1.13
C GLY A 82 15.49 22.65 -1.66
N VAL A 83 15.07 21.70 -0.82
CA VAL A 83 14.22 20.56 -1.26
C VAL A 83 12.81 20.67 -0.70
N GLU A 84 11.93 21.33 -1.44
CA GLU A 84 10.49 21.29 -1.16
C GLU A 84 9.92 19.91 -1.54
N LEU A 85 9.60 19.09 -0.55
CA LEU A 85 8.62 18.03 -0.76
C LEU A 85 7.35 18.69 -1.30
N ALA A 86 6.80 18.21 -2.42
CA ALA A 86 5.52 18.67 -2.94
C ALA A 86 4.42 18.45 -1.88
N ILE A 87 4.22 19.44 -1.01
CA ILE A 87 3.17 19.50 0.00
C ILE A 87 1.92 19.91 -0.75
N PHE A 88 0.86 19.12 -0.61
CA PHE A 88 -0.44 19.45 -1.17
C PHE A 88 -1.27 20.11 -0.06
N PRO A 89 -1.30 21.46 0.05
CA PRO A 89 -1.80 22.18 1.22
C PRO A 89 -3.30 22.00 1.49
N ARG A 90 -4.05 21.36 0.58
CA ARG A 90 -5.52 21.20 0.66
C ARG A 90 -5.99 19.77 0.95
N LEU A 91 -5.09 18.84 1.24
CA LEU A 91 -5.45 17.44 1.46
C LEU A 91 -5.37 17.09 2.94
N SER A 92 -6.50 16.66 3.51
CA SER A 92 -6.49 15.97 4.80
C SER A 92 -5.64 14.69 4.68
N PRO A 93 -4.74 14.44 5.65
CA PRO A 93 -3.76 13.36 5.55
C PRO A 93 -4.46 12.00 5.60
N ARG A 94 -4.55 11.34 4.44
CA ARG A 94 -5.01 9.96 4.37
C ARG A 94 -3.91 9.02 4.86
N ARG A 95 -4.25 8.14 5.80
CA ARG A 95 -3.37 7.03 6.21
C ARG A 95 -3.67 5.82 5.35
N LEU A 96 -2.64 5.14 4.87
CA LEU A 96 -2.81 3.83 4.25
C LEU A 96 -3.08 2.83 5.37
N THR A 97 -4.31 2.31 5.45
CA THR A 97 -4.59 1.15 6.31
C THR A 97 -3.76 -0.02 5.77
N LEU A 98 -2.91 -0.67 6.55
CA LEU A 98 -2.08 -1.77 6.03
C LEU A 98 -2.88 -3.08 5.97
N LEU A 99 -3.64 -3.35 7.02
CA LEU A 99 -4.62 -4.44 7.01
C LEU A 99 -5.86 -4.02 6.21
N PRO A 100 -6.45 -4.91 5.40
CA PRO A 100 -7.77 -4.67 4.86
C PRO A 100 -8.80 -4.62 6.00
N ALA A 101 -9.94 -3.96 5.77
CA ALA A 101 -11.08 -4.11 6.67
C ALA A 101 -11.47 -5.59 6.75
N ARG A 102 -11.90 -6.06 7.93
CA ARG A 102 -12.39 -7.43 8.13
C ARG A 102 -13.52 -7.67 7.12
N GLN A 103 -13.33 -8.65 6.25
CA GLN A 103 -14.39 -9.10 5.36
C GLN A 103 -15.09 -10.25 6.08
N ALA A 104 -16.37 -10.06 6.43
CA ALA A 104 -17.21 -11.21 6.73
C ALA A 104 -17.32 -12.01 5.43
N PHE A 105 -17.19 -13.34 5.52
CA PHE A 105 -17.45 -14.22 4.39
C PHE A 105 -18.96 -14.26 4.18
N GLU A 106 -19.52 -13.22 3.58
CA GLU A 106 -20.90 -13.24 3.10
C GLU A 106 -20.93 -14.13 1.86
N GLY A 107 -21.89 -15.07 1.82
CA GLY A 107 -22.11 -15.98 0.69
C GLY A 107 -22.39 -15.23 -0.63
N PRO A 108 -22.66 -15.96 -1.73
CA PRO A 108 -22.80 -15.37 -3.06
C PRO A 108 -24.07 -14.52 -3.13
N GLY A 109 -23.98 -13.25 -2.74
CA GLY A 109 -25.13 -12.36 -2.60
C GLY A 109 -24.78 -10.94 -3.04
N GLY A 110 -25.16 -10.63 -4.28
CA GLY A 110 -25.28 -9.24 -4.76
C GLY A 110 -24.10 -8.75 -5.58
N PHE A 111 -24.26 -8.71 -6.90
CA PHE A 111 -23.50 -7.78 -7.72
C PHE A 111 -23.82 -6.36 -7.25
N PRO A 112 -22.83 -5.48 -7.07
CA PRO A 112 -23.11 -4.11 -6.65
C PRO A 112 -24.03 -3.45 -7.67
N ASP A 113 -25.14 -2.87 -7.21
CA ASP A 113 -26.01 -2.05 -8.02
C ASP A 113 -25.17 -1.00 -8.73
N MET A 114 -25.15 -1.07 -10.06
CA MET A 114 -24.50 -0.09 -10.93
C MET A 114 -25.35 1.18 -10.94
N SER A 115 -25.44 1.86 -9.79
CA SER A 115 -26.14 3.13 -9.66
C SER A 115 -25.44 4.21 -10.50
N GLY A 116 -26.16 4.67 -11.52
CA GLY A 116 -26.05 5.99 -12.15
C GLY A 116 -24.68 6.40 -12.70
N THR A 117 -24.48 6.21 -14.01
CA THR A 117 -23.37 6.84 -14.74
C THR A 117 -23.54 8.36 -14.73
N SER A 118 -22.89 9.03 -13.78
CA SER A 118 -22.68 10.48 -13.85
C SER A 118 -21.60 10.78 -14.88
N TYR A 119 -21.97 11.53 -15.92
CA TYR A 119 -21.08 11.98 -16.98
C TYR A 119 -20.50 13.35 -16.58
N GLY A 120 -19.18 13.44 -16.44
CA GLY A 120 -18.52 14.72 -16.18
C GLY A 120 -17.08 14.64 -15.64
N PRO A 121 -16.35 15.76 -15.66
CA PRO A 121 -15.06 15.87 -15.00
C PRO A 121 -15.19 15.63 -13.49
N VAL A 122 -14.25 14.89 -12.92
CA VAL A 122 -14.22 14.52 -11.50
C VAL A 122 -13.10 15.25 -10.76
N SER A 123 -13.27 15.45 -9.45
CA SER A 123 -12.21 15.97 -8.59
C SER A 123 -11.11 14.93 -8.36
N PRO A 124 -9.82 15.26 -8.59
CA PRO A 124 -8.71 14.33 -8.39
C PRO A 124 -8.25 14.21 -6.93
N HIS A 125 -8.82 14.97 -5.99
CA HIS A 125 -8.34 15.05 -4.60
C HIS A 125 -8.16 13.68 -3.93
N LYS A 126 -9.10 12.75 -4.17
CA LYS A 126 -9.02 11.39 -3.63
C LYS A 126 -7.81 10.61 -4.18
N LEU A 127 -7.46 10.81 -5.45
CA LEU A 127 -6.29 10.16 -6.07
C LEU A 127 -5.00 10.75 -5.52
N MET A 128 -4.93 12.08 -5.40
CA MET A 128 -3.77 12.77 -4.84
C MET A 128 -3.52 12.35 -3.38
N ALA A 129 -4.57 12.25 -2.56
CA ALA A 129 -4.46 11.76 -1.18
C ALA A 129 -3.95 10.31 -1.10
N ARG A 130 -4.37 9.44 -2.03
CA ARG A 130 -3.88 8.05 -2.11
C ARG A 130 -2.40 8.00 -2.51
N ILE A 131 -1.98 8.82 -3.48
CA ILE A 131 -0.58 8.94 -3.90
C ILE A 131 0.29 9.42 -2.73
N ALA A 132 -0.14 10.47 -2.02
CA ALA A 132 0.58 10.98 -0.86
C ALA A 132 0.70 9.91 0.25
N ALA A 133 -0.38 9.15 0.51
CA ALA A 133 -0.35 8.06 1.47
C ALA A 133 0.63 6.95 1.08
N LEU A 134 0.65 6.54 -0.20
CA LEU A 134 1.59 5.55 -0.72
C LEU A 134 3.03 6.04 -0.59
N ARG A 135 3.32 7.27 -0.99
CA ARG A 135 4.67 7.87 -0.86
C ARG A 135 5.14 7.90 0.60
N ARG A 136 4.26 8.24 1.54
CA ARG A 136 4.59 8.23 2.98
C ARG A 136 4.93 6.84 3.51
N VAL A 137 4.22 5.80 3.05
CA VAL A 137 4.52 4.42 3.44
C VAL A 137 5.85 3.97 2.86
N ILE A 138 6.08 4.24 1.58
CA ILE A 138 7.30 3.85 0.87
C ILE A 138 8.54 4.60 1.41
N ALA A 139 8.38 5.84 1.88
CA ALA A 139 9.48 6.62 2.47
C ALA A 139 9.97 6.05 3.82
N ALA A 140 9.12 5.33 4.55
CA ALA A 140 9.47 4.77 5.86
C ALA A 140 8.92 3.33 6.02
N PRO A 141 9.38 2.37 5.22
CA PRO A 141 8.77 1.05 5.12
C PRO A 141 8.94 0.25 6.43
N GLU A 142 10.12 0.32 7.05
CA GLU A 142 10.43 -0.42 8.28
C GLU A 142 9.57 -0.01 9.47
N ALA A 143 9.28 1.29 9.60
CA ALA A 143 8.40 1.80 10.65
C ALA A 143 6.97 1.26 10.47
N HIS A 144 6.51 1.12 9.23
CA HIS A 144 5.21 0.55 8.90
C HIS A 144 5.18 -0.97 9.11
N ALA A 145 6.25 -1.67 8.72
CA ALA A 145 6.42 -3.10 8.93
C ALA A 145 6.41 -3.44 10.44
N THR A 146 7.14 -2.68 11.25
CA THR A 146 7.16 -2.85 12.71
C THR A 146 5.78 -2.65 13.34
N ARG A 147 5.02 -1.63 12.90
CA ARG A 147 3.63 -1.42 13.38
C ARG A 147 2.71 -2.57 12.97
N LEU A 148 2.90 -3.10 11.76
CA LEU A 148 2.15 -4.22 11.24
C LEU A 148 2.45 -5.51 12.04
N ALA A 149 3.72 -5.81 12.30
CA ALA A 149 4.14 -6.93 13.13
C ALA A 149 3.46 -6.93 14.51
N ARG A 150 3.43 -5.78 15.19
CA ARG A 150 2.73 -5.65 16.49
C ARG A 150 1.23 -5.91 16.37
N THR A 151 0.62 -5.45 15.29
CA THR A 151 -0.80 -5.66 15.04
C THR A 151 -1.11 -7.14 14.79
N LEU A 152 -0.28 -7.81 13.98
CA LEU A 152 -0.39 -9.25 13.72
C LEU A 152 -0.22 -10.06 15.01
N LYS A 153 0.78 -9.74 15.84
CA LYS A 153 0.98 -10.40 17.14
C LYS A 153 -0.23 -10.24 18.06
N ARG A 154 -0.88 -9.06 18.04
CA ARG A 154 -2.10 -8.82 18.82
C ARG A 154 -3.26 -9.69 18.32
N LEU A 155 -3.43 -9.80 17.00
CA LEU A 155 -4.47 -10.64 16.38
C LEU A 155 -4.24 -12.13 16.68
N GLN A 156 -3.00 -12.59 16.58
CA GLN A 156 -2.64 -13.96 16.92
C GLN A 156 -2.96 -14.26 18.40
N LYS A 157 -2.60 -13.36 19.31
CA LYS A 157 -2.92 -13.49 20.75
C LYS A 157 -4.41 -13.48 21.06
N SER A 158 -5.23 -12.79 20.27
CA SER A 158 -6.68 -12.81 20.44
C SER A 158 -7.35 -14.03 19.82
N GLY A 159 -6.58 -15.00 19.30
CA GLY A 159 -7.11 -16.20 18.65
C GLY A 159 -7.79 -15.91 17.31
N GLU A 160 -7.50 -14.78 16.68
CA GLU A 160 -8.08 -14.46 15.37
C GLU A 160 -7.48 -15.37 14.29
N PRO A 161 -8.26 -15.73 13.26
CA PRO A 161 -7.81 -16.63 12.21
C PRO A 161 -6.64 -16.05 11.44
N ARG A 162 -5.82 -16.94 10.88
CA ARG A 162 -4.67 -16.60 10.06
C ARG A 162 -5.07 -15.68 8.90
N PRO A 163 -4.36 -14.55 8.68
CA PRO A 163 -4.61 -13.70 7.53
C PRO A 163 -4.39 -14.48 6.21
N VAL A 164 -5.38 -14.41 5.32
CA VAL A 164 -5.31 -15.04 3.99
C VAL A 164 -4.98 -13.98 2.94
N VAL A 165 -4.04 -14.31 2.04
CA VAL A 165 -3.68 -13.47 0.90
C VAL A 165 -4.25 -14.10 -0.36
N GLY A 166 -5.16 -13.38 -1.03
CA GLY A 166 -5.69 -13.81 -2.32
C GLY A 166 -4.63 -13.83 -3.43
N ALA A 167 -4.99 -14.36 -4.60
CA ALA A 167 -4.09 -14.52 -5.74
C ALA A 167 -3.33 -13.24 -6.15
N ALA A 168 -2.27 -13.41 -6.94
CA ALA A 168 -1.57 -12.29 -7.56
C ALA A 168 -2.53 -11.51 -8.46
N THR A 169 -2.57 -10.19 -8.29
CA THR A 169 -3.36 -9.33 -9.19
C THR A 169 -2.63 -9.24 -10.54
N PRO A 170 -3.31 -9.38 -11.68
CA PRO A 170 -2.66 -9.25 -12.99
C PRO A 170 -2.00 -7.87 -13.11
N ALA A 171 -0.67 -7.87 -13.19
CA ALA A 171 0.15 -6.67 -13.10
C ALA A 171 0.71 -6.22 -14.47
N PHE A 172 0.09 -6.63 -15.58
CA PHE A 172 0.53 -6.35 -16.96
C PHE A 172 0.72 -4.85 -17.30
N ARG A 173 0.22 -3.94 -16.45
CA ARG A 173 0.33 -2.49 -16.61
C ARG A 173 1.43 -1.87 -15.73
N LEU A 174 2.19 -2.69 -15.00
CA LEU A 174 3.35 -2.29 -14.21
C LEU A 174 4.63 -2.69 -14.95
N SER A 175 5.78 -2.26 -14.43
CA SER A 175 7.06 -2.70 -14.99
C SER A 175 7.20 -4.23 -14.87
N PRO A 176 7.91 -4.90 -15.80
CA PRO A 176 8.10 -6.34 -15.76
C PRO A 176 8.68 -6.83 -14.42
N GLU A 177 9.62 -6.08 -13.84
CA GLU A 177 10.28 -6.40 -12.57
C GLU A 177 9.27 -6.38 -11.42
N LEU A 178 8.47 -5.31 -11.33
CA LEU A 178 7.44 -5.18 -10.30
C LEU A 178 6.33 -6.21 -10.49
N GLY A 179 5.99 -6.55 -11.73
CA GLY A 179 5.04 -7.61 -12.07
C GLY A 179 5.51 -9.00 -11.64
N ALA A 180 6.77 -9.34 -11.93
CA ALA A 180 7.38 -10.59 -11.49
C ALA A 180 7.42 -10.70 -9.96
N MET A 181 7.82 -9.62 -9.28
CA MET A 181 7.78 -9.56 -7.81
C MET A 181 6.36 -9.76 -7.28
N ALA A 182 5.38 -9.02 -7.82
CA ALA A 182 3.98 -9.09 -7.40
C ALA A 182 3.38 -10.50 -7.52
N ALA A 183 3.81 -11.27 -8.52
CA ALA A 183 3.39 -12.66 -8.73
C ALA A 183 3.87 -13.60 -7.62
N MET A 184 5.07 -13.37 -7.07
CA MET A 184 5.66 -14.22 -6.04
C MET A 184 5.17 -13.89 -4.62
N LEU A 185 4.70 -12.66 -4.37
CA LEU A 185 4.35 -12.19 -3.01
C LEU A 185 3.33 -13.07 -2.28
N PRO A 186 2.22 -13.54 -2.89
CA PRO A 186 1.24 -14.36 -2.18
C PRO A 186 1.84 -15.64 -1.59
N ALA A 187 2.66 -16.35 -2.37
CA ALA A 187 3.30 -17.59 -1.92
C ALA A 187 4.27 -17.34 -0.76
N GLN A 188 5.11 -16.30 -0.87
CA GLN A 188 6.04 -15.93 0.20
C GLN A 188 5.33 -15.53 1.49
N ILE A 189 4.23 -14.79 1.40
CA ILE A 189 3.45 -14.40 2.59
C ILE A 189 2.80 -15.63 3.21
N SER A 190 2.25 -16.53 2.40
CA SER A 190 1.66 -17.77 2.90
C SER A 190 2.70 -18.65 3.61
N ALA A 191 3.93 -18.74 3.11
CA ALA A 191 5.01 -19.43 3.81
C ALA A 191 5.37 -18.71 5.12
N GLY A 192 5.50 -17.38 5.10
CA GLY A 192 5.81 -16.59 6.30
C GLY A 192 4.74 -16.62 7.40
N LEU A 193 3.49 -16.97 7.06
CA LEU A 193 2.37 -17.11 8.00
C LEU A 193 2.10 -18.58 8.39
N GLU A 194 2.93 -19.53 7.98
CA GLU A 194 2.74 -20.95 8.30
C GLU A 194 2.81 -21.22 9.81
N SER A 195 3.68 -20.51 10.53
CA SER A 195 3.82 -20.63 11.99
C SER A 195 2.69 -19.97 12.81
N TRP A 196 1.62 -19.49 12.16
CA TRP A 196 0.52 -18.79 12.83
C TRP A 196 -0.16 -19.65 13.89
N GLU A 197 -0.34 -20.95 13.62
CA GLU A 197 -1.03 -21.92 14.49
C GLU A 197 -0.09 -22.62 15.49
N SER A 198 1.21 -22.76 15.16
CA SER A 198 2.19 -23.42 16.02
C SER A 198 2.66 -22.60 17.23
N SER A 199 2.15 -21.36 17.40
CA SER A 199 2.52 -20.47 18.51
C SER A 199 1.45 -20.36 19.60
N GLY A 200 0.46 -21.27 19.58
CA GLY A 200 -0.61 -21.38 20.57
C GLY A 200 -0.13 -22.00 21.88
#